data_AF-A0A2V7XSR8-F1
#
_entry.id   AF-A0A2V7XSR8-F1
#
_cell.length_a   1.000
_cell.length_b   1.000
_cell.length_c   1.000
_cell.angle_alpha   90.00
_cell.angle_beta   90.00
_cell.angle_gamma   90.00
#
_symmetry.space_group_name_H-M   'P 1'
#
loop_
_entity.id
_entity.type
_entity.pdbx_description
1 polymer ?
#
loop_
_entity_poly.entity_id
_entity_poly.type
_entity_poly.pdbx_seq_one_letter_code
_entity_poly.pdbx_strand_id
1 'polypeptide(L)'
;MFAAGSAVADHLPIDVALRLRGPAMVATGVEFTYSIDLTALFPGAAYAVTDLLPAGVRLVHAGAPPWNCIDSKGKITCGNERLDSGSSTIDITVQAPDTPQTIGNSASVDSVSVFDPFLGNNSDSITTLIYDAAVCASRSIEALSPAPNAIVVGPHVAFRWSAVAGATAYRFYASEGSSVLTLQGFTTDTEIVH
;
A
#
# COMPACT_ATOMS: atom_id res chain seq x y z
N MET A 1 36.50 33.36 -14.32
CA MET A 1 36.10 32.00 -14.73
C MET A 1 34.61 31.90 -14.47
N PHE A 2 33.80 32.00 -15.51
CA PHE A 2 32.34 31.89 -15.40
C PHE A 2 31.98 30.42 -15.58
N ALA A 3 31.38 29.80 -14.57
CA ALA A 3 30.66 28.55 -14.74
C ALA A 3 29.26 28.93 -15.23
N ALA A 4 28.91 28.54 -16.45
CA ALA A 4 27.50 28.49 -16.82
C ALA A 4 26.85 27.43 -15.93
N GLY A 5 25.95 27.85 -15.04
CA GLY A 5 25.04 26.90 -14.39
C GLY A 5 24.25 26.20 -15.49
N SER A 6 24.04 24.90 -15.33
CA SER A 6 23.12 24.13 -16.17
C SER A 6 21.84 24.94 -16.32
N ALA A 7 21.38 25.13 -17.55
CA ALA A 7 20.01 25.54 -17.77
C ALA A 7 19.14 24.45 -17.11
N VAL A 8 18.59 24.76 -15.93
CA VAL A 8 17.36 24.11 -15.49
C VAL A 8 16.40 24.34 -16.65
N ALA A 9 15.74 23.29 -17.13
CA ALA A 9 14.61 23.44 -18.04
C ALA A 9 13.51 24.18 -17.27
N ASP A 10 13.67 25.49 -17.18
CA ASP A 10 12.72 26.42 -16.61
C ASP A 10 11.57 26.44 -17.62
N HIS A 11 10.50 25.72 -17.28
CA HIS A 11 9.27 25.53 -18.04
C HIS A 11 9.36 24.61 -19.29
N LEU A 12 9.20 23.30 -19.12
CA LEU A 12 8.41 22.54 -20.09
C LEU A 12 6.94 22.71 -19.66
N PRO A 13 6.10 23.51 -20.36
CA PRO A 13 4.73 23.80 -19.92
C PRO A 13 3.78 22.60 -19.94
N ILE A 14 4.27 21.43 -20.37
CA ILE A 14 3.46 20.24 -20.65
C ILE A 14 4.15 19.06 -20.00
N ASP A 15 3.51 18.50 -18.97
CA ASP A 15 3.92 17.33 -18.20
C ASP A 15 2.67 16.78 -17.50
N VAL A 16 2.58 15.45 -17.39
CA VAL A 16 1.60 14.78 -16.54
C VAL A 16 2.27 13.65 -15.76
N ALA A 17 2.26 13.77 -14.44
CA ALA A 17 2.75 12.72 -13.56
C ALA A 17 1.60 11.83 -13.06
N LEU A 18 1.88 10.54 -12.88
CA LEU A 18 0.99 9.57 -12.26
C LEU A 18 1.65 8.96 -11.02
N ARG A 19 0.86 8.77 -9.97
CA ARG A 19 1.22 7.99 -8.79
C ARG A 19 0.09 7.04 -8.43
N LEU A 20 0.44 5.77 -8.25
CA LEU A 20 -0.51 4.73 -7.87
C LEU A 20 -0.39 4.45 -6.36
N ARG A 21 -1.53 4.38 -5.68
CA ARG A 21 -1.61 4.03 -4.26
C ARG A 21 -2.58 2.90 -4.02
N GLY A 22 -2.31 2.15 -2.96
CA GLY A 22 -3.17 1.10 -2.46
C GLY A 22 -2.64 0.58 -1.12
N PRO A 23 -3.40 -0.27 -0.45
CA PRO A 23 -2.95 -0.92 0.78
C PRO A 23 -1.78 -1.87 0.51
N ALA A 24 -0.84 -1.94 1.46
CA ALA A 24 0.26 -2.90 1.41
C ALA A 24 -0.22 -4.34 1.70
N MET A 25 -1.33 -4.50 2.43
CA MET A 25 -1.91 -5.78 2.81
C MET A 25 -3.43 -5.72 2.89
N VAL A 26 -4.10 -6.78 2.41
CA VAL A 26 -5.57 -6.91 2.41
C VAL A 26 -5.94 -8.36 2.70
N ALA A 27 -7.00 -8.58 3.46
CA ALA A 27 -7.51 -9.93 3.71
C ALA A 27 -8.21 -10.52 2.47
N THR A 28 -8.21 -11.83 2.33
CA THR A 28 -8.93 -12.53 1.25
C THR A 28 -10.40 -12.12 1.18
N GLY A 29 -10.93 -11.93 -0.04
CA GLY A 29 -12.33 -11.60 -0.30
C GLY A 29 -12.82 -10.21 0.14
N VAL A 30 -11.97 -9.39 0.77
CA VAL A 30 -12.31 -8.04 1.24
C VAL A 30 -12.20 -7.01 0.10
N GLU A 31 -13.09 -6.03 0.07
CA GLU A 31 -13.01 -4.89 -0.84
C GLU A 31 -11.94 -3.90 -0.41
N PHE A 32 -11.21 -3.35 -1.38
CA PHE A 32 -10.23 -2.30 -1.16
C PHE A 32 -10.12 -1.41 -2.39
N THR A 33 -9.49 -0.24 -2.23
CA THR A 33 -9.41 0.78 -3.28
C THR A 33 -7.95 1.04 -3.67
N TYR A 34 -7.71 1.06 -4.98
CA TYR A 34 -6.56 1.70 -5.59
C TYR A 34 -6.91 3.15 -5.90
N SER A 35 -6.01 4.08 -5.59
CA SER A 35 -6.15 5.49 -5.98
C SER A 35 -5.02 5.87 -6.94
N ILE A 36 -5.39 6.34 -8.13
CA ILE A 36 -4.46 6.86 -9.12
C ILE A 36 -4.50 8.38 -9.03
N ASP A 37 -3.39 8.96 -8.59
CA ASP A 37 -3.22 10.40 -8.53
C ASP A 37 -2.48 10.92 -9.74
N LEU A 38 -3.07 11.91 -10.38
CA LEU A 38 -2.51 12.63 -11.49
C LEU A 38 -2.09 14.04 -11.06
N THR A 39 -0.98 14.52 -11.62
CA THR A 39 -0.58 15.92 -11.55
C THR A 39 -0.36 16.44 -12.96
N ALA A 40 -1.26 17.30 -13.44
CA ALA A 40 -1.18 17.91 -14.76
C ALA A 40 -0.57 19.33 -14.65
N LEU A 41 0.47 19.61 -15.42
CA LEU A 41 1.08 20.95 -15.45
C LEU A 41 0.55 21.83 -16.59
N PHE A 42 -0.14 21.25 -17.58
CA PHE A 42 -0.75 21.97 -18.69
C PHE A 42 -2.27 22.08 -18.53
N PRO A 43 -2.86 23.29 -18.63
CA PRO A 43 -4.30 23.45 -18.51
C PRO A 43 -5.05 23.05 -19.78
N GLY A 44 -6.16 22.34 -19.61
CA GLY A 44 -7.15 22.11 -20.67
C GLY A 44 -6.79 21.01 -21.65
N ALA A 45 -5.88 20.10 -21.31
CA ALA A 45 -5.55 18.94 -22.13
C ALA A 45 -6.48 17.74 -21.85
N ALA A 46 -6.57 16.85 -22.84
CA ALA A 46 -7.22 15.56 -22.72
C ALA A 46 -6.21 14.49 -22.26
N TYR A 47 -6.64 13.64 -21.34
CA TYR A 47 -5.81 12.58 -20.75
C TYR A 47 -6.54 11.23 -20.80
N ALA A 48 -5.76 10.16 -21.01
CA ALA A 48 -6.23 8.78 -20.95
C ALA A 48 -5.38 8.02 -19.93
N VAL A 49 -6.02 7.44 -18.93
CA VAL A 49 -5.38 6.58 -17.93
C VAL A 49 -5.71 5.13 -18.23
N THR A 50 -4.70 4.28 -18.23
CA THR A 50 -4.86 2.83 -18.33
C THR A 50 -4.39 2.21 -17.02
N ASP A 51 -5.21 1.33 -16.43
CA ASP A 51 -4.85 0.51 -15.28
C ASP A 51 -5.11 -0.96 -15.63
N LEU A 52 -4.14 -1.84 -15.31
CA LEU A 52 -4.27 -3.27 -15.51
C LEU A 52 -4.47 -3.95 -14.15
N LEU A 53 -5.72 -4.31 -13.88
CA LEU A 53 -6.08 -4.96 -12.63
C LEU A 53 -5.30 -6.26 -12.43
N PRO A 54 -4.83 -6.53 -11.20
CA PRO A 54 -4.15 -7.78 -10.90
C PRO A 54 -5.03 -9.00 -11.15
N ALA A 55 -4.41 -10.12 -11.54
CA ALA A 55 -5.13 -11.38 -11.71
C ALA A 55 -5.86 -11.79 -10.41
N GLY A 56 -7.12 -12.21 -10.55
CA GLY A 56 -7.93 -12.72 -9.44
C GLY A 56 -8.68 -11.66 -8.62
N VAL A 57 -8.40 -10.36 -8.80
CA VAL A 57 -9.28 -9.31 -8.24
C VAL A 57 -10.56 -9.22 -9.06
N ARG A 58 -11.65 -8.79 -8.44
CA ARG A 58 -12.92 -8.51 -9.13
C ARG A 58 -13.21 -7.02 -9.06
N LEU A 59 -13.49 -6.37 -10.19
CA LEU A 59 -13.84 -4.96 -10.21
C LEU A 59 -15.21 -4.73 -9.54
N VAL A 60 -15.27 -3.77 -8.64
CA VAL A 60 -16.52 -3.28 -8.02
C VAL A 60 -16.88 -1.92 -8.60
N HIS A 61 -15.91 -1.01 -8.67
CA HIS A 61 -16.10 0.34 -9.19
C HIS A 61 -14.79 0.89 -9.78
N ALA A 62 -14.89 1.68 -10.85
CA ALA A 62 -13.77 2.48 -11.36
C ALA A 62 -14.29 3.84 -11.81
N GLY A 63 -13.67 4.91 -11.30
CA GLY A 63 -13.97 6.27 -11.71
C GLY A 63 -13.96 7.26 -10.57
N ALA A 64 -13.99 8.53 -10.95
CA ALA A 64 -14.27 9.68 -10.11
C ALA A 64 -14.48 10.86 -11.06
N PRO A 65 -15.52 11.70 -10.91
CA PRO A 65 -15.66 12.88 -11.77
C PRO A 65 -14.37 13.72 -11.77
N PRO A 66 -13.83 14.12 -12.94
CA PRO A 66 -14.45 14.16 -14.27
C PRO A 66 -14.15 12.93 -15.17
N TRP A 67 -13.58 11.86 -14.62
CA TRP A 67 -13.13 10.69 -15.37
C TRP A 67 -14.25 9.73 -15.72
N ASN A 68 -14.27 9.29 -16.98
CA ASN A 68 -15.16 8.23 -17.46
C ASN A 68 -14.35 6.96 -17.69
N CYS A 69 -14.58 5.94 -16.87
CA CYS A 69 -13.83 4.68 -16.91
C CYS A 69 -14.65 3.53 -17.51
N ILE A 70 -13.98 2.70 -18.30
CA ILE A 70 -14.54 1.48 -18.89
C ILE A 70 -13.63 0.32 -18.52
N ASP A 71 -14.23 -0.80 -18.11
CA ASP A 71 -13.53 -2.07 -17.94
C ASP A 71 -13.63 -2.92 -19.22
N SER A 72 -12.49 -3.49 -19.61
CA SER A 72 -12.42 -4.53 -20.62
C SER A 72 -11.56 -5.67 -20.12
N LYS A 73 -12.19 -6.64 -19.44
CA LYS A 73 -11.55 -7.86 -18.92
C LYS A 73 -10.39 -7.56 -17.95
N GLY A 74 -10.57 -6.60 -17.05
CA GLY A 74 -9.56 -6.20 -16.07
C GLY A 74 -8.60 -5.12 -16.56
N LYS A 75 -8.69 -4.69 -17.83
CA LYS A 75 -8.03 -3.47 -18.29
C LYS A 75 -9.00 -2.30 -18.13
N ILE A 76 -8.75 -1.43 -17.16
CA ILE A 76 -9.50 -0.21 -16.95
C ILE A 76 -8.92 0.88 -17.84
N THR A 77 -9.77 1.58 -18.58
CA THR A 77 -9.38 2.75 -19.37
C THR A 77 -10.28 3.92 -18.99
N CYS A 78 -9.68 4.98 -18.46
CA CYS A 78 -10.35 6.18 -18.00
C CYS A 78 -9.99 7.36 -18.90
N GLY A 79 -10.98 8.01 -19.49
CA GLY A 79 -10.80 9.21 -20.30
C GLY A 79 -11.30 10.46 -19.59
N ASN A 80 -10.56 11.55 -19.73
CA ASN A 80 -11.04 12.89 -19.45
C ASN A 80 -10.65 13.81 -20.61
N GLU A 81 -11.64 14.40 -21.28
CA GLU A 81 -11.42 15.26 -22.45
C GLU A 81 -10.83 16.62 -22.09
N ARG A 82 -10.92 17.04 -20.82
CA ARG A 82 -10.37 18.29 -20.36
C ARG A 82 -10.05 18.26 -18.87
N LEU A 83 -8.77 18.32 -18.54
CA LEU A 83 -8.28 18.55 -17.20
C LEU A 83 -7.47 19.86 -17.18
N ASP A 84 -7.82 20.78 -16.30
CA ASP A 84 -7.01 21.96 -16.03
C ASP A 84 -5.79 21.59 -15.17
N SER A 85 -4.82 22.51 -15.04
CA SER A 85 -3.62 22.23 -14.26
C SER A 85 -3.94 22.00 -12.78
N GLY A 86 -3.20 21.07 -12.16
CA GLY A 86 -3.39 20.67 -10.77
C GLY A 86 -3.50 19.16 -10.59
N SER A 87 -4.06 18.76 -9.44
CA SER A 87 -4.19 17.37 -9.06
C SER A 87 -5.58 16.82 -9.38
N SER A 88 -5.63 15.56 -9.80
CA SER A 88 -6.87 14.81 -10.00
C SER A 88 -6.67 13.38 -9.54
N THR A 89 -7.74 12.71 -9.13
CA THR A 89 -7.66 11.33 -8.63
C THR A 89 -8.73 10.48 -9.30
N ILE A 90 -8.38 9.21 -9.57
CA ILE A 90 -9.30 8.15 -9.99
C ILE A 90 -9.26 7.08 -8.91
N ASP A 91 -10.42 6.67 -8.41
CA ASP A 91 -10.53 5.55 -7.49
C ASP A 91 -11.02 4.29 -8.22
N ILE A 92 -10.36 3.17 -7.93
CA ILE A 92 -10.69 1.84 -8.44
C ILE A 92 -10.90 0.91 -7.24
N THR A 93 -12.15 0.61 -6.94
CA THR A 93 -12.53 -0.33 -5.88
C THR A 93 -12.64 -1.74 -6.46
N VAL A 94 -11.95 -2.67 -5.82
CA VAL A 94 -11.90 -4.07 -6.21
C VAL A 94 -12.12 -4.98 -5.01
N GLN A 95 -12.60 -6.19 -5.26
CA GLN A 95 -12.62 -7.27 -4.28
C GLN A 95 -11.35 -8.11 -4.41
N ALA A 96 -10.68 -8.34 -3.28
CA ALA A 96 -9.49 -9.18 -3.21
C ALA A 96 -9.78 -10.64 -3.61
N PRO A 97 -8.79 -11.37 -4.15
CA PRO A 97 -8.90 -12.79 -4.40
C PRO A 97 -9.22 -13.57 -3.12
N ASP A 98 -9.86 -14.73 -3.30
CA ASP A 98 -10.23 -15.61 -2.18
C ASP A 98 -9.03 -16.47 -1.69
N THR A 99 -7.89 -16.41 -2.39
CA THR A 99 -6.66 -17.14 -2.05
C THR A 99 -5.50 -16.20 -1.72
N PRO A 100 -4.71 -16.51 -0.66
CA PRO A 100 -3.51 -15.73 -0.32
C PRO A 100 -2.49 -15.72 -1.45
N GLN A 101 -1.99 -14.54 -1.79
CA GLN A 101 -1.01 -14.32 -2.85
C GLN A 101 -0.49 -12.88 -2.79
N THR A 102 0.62 -12.60 -3.47
CA THR A 102 1.04 -11.22 -3.75
C THR A 102 0.49 -10.82 -5.11
N ILE A 103 -0.28 -9.74 -5.15
CA ILE A 103 -0.79 -9.15 -6.39
C ILE A 103 -0.03 -7.87 -6.73
N GLY A 104 0.13 -7.58 -8.02
CA GLY A 104 0.74 -6.35 -8.52
C GLY A 104 -0.25 -5.58 -9.40
N ASN A 105 -0.36 -4.28 -9.17
CA ASN A 105 -1.15 -3.37 -10.00
C ASN A 105 -0.23 -2.35 -10.68
N SER A 106 -0.57 -1.97 -11.91
CA SER A 106 0.18 -0.97 -12.69
C SER A 106 -0.77 -0.05 -13.43
N ALA A 107 -0.49 1.25 -13.38
CA ALA A 107 -1.25 2.26 -14.09
C ALA A 107 -0.33 3.19 -14.89
N SER A 108 -0.83 3.72 -16.00
CA SER A 108 -0.15 4.69 -16.85
C SER A 108 -1.09 5.78 -17.34
N VAL A 109 -0.56 6.97 -17.61
CA VAL A 109 -1.29 8.08 -18.20
C VAL A 109 -0.65 8.51 -19.52
N ASP A 110 -1.49 8.74 -20.51
CA ASP A 110 -1.13 9.36 -21.77
C ASP A 110 -1.84 10.71 -21.92
N SER A 111 -1.10 11.72 -22.38
CA SER A 111 -1.70 12.95 -22.88
C SER A 111 -2.13 12.75 -24.34
N VAL A 112 -3.38 13.07 -24.64
CA VAL A 112 -3.99 12.80 -25.96
C VAL A 112 -3.92 14.01 -26.89
N SER A 113 -4.02 15.22 -26.34
CA SER A 113 -4.10 16.46 -27.13
C SER A 113 -2.81 17.27 -27.16
N VAL A 114 -1.85 16.98 -26.28
CA VAL A 114 -0.57 17.69 -26.17
C VAL A 114 0.58 16.71 -25.99
N PHE A 115 1.75 17.04 -26.53
CA PHE A 115 2.93 16.19 -26.40
C PHE A 115 3.57 16.36 -25.03
N ASP A 116 3.64 15.26 -24.29
CA ASP A 116 4.37 15.16 -23.03
C ASP A 116 5.80 14.66 -23.29
N PRO A 117 6.83 15.50 -23.10
CA PRO A 117 8.22 15.11 -23.30
C PRO A 117 8.81 14.29 -22.14
N PHE A 118 8.15 14.19 -20.98
CA PHE A 118 8.72 13.61 -19.76
C PHE A 118 8.04 12.30 -19.34
N LEU A 119 8.05 11.31 -20.24
CA LEU A 119 7.37 10.01 -20.04
C LEU A 119 7.78 9.19 -18.79
N GLY A 120 8.85 9.58 -18.09
CA GLY A 120 9.41 8.84 -16.95
C GLY A 120 8.55 8.87 -15.68
N ASN A 121 7.62 9.82 -15.57
CA ASN A 121 6.68 9.93 -14.45
C ASN A 121 5.23 9.56 -14.83
N ASN A 122 5.01 9.02 -16.04
CA ASN A 122 3.67 8.73 -16.56
C ASN A 122 3.14 7.35 -16.14
N SER A 123 3.89 6.58 -15.34
CA SER A 123 3.50 5.24 -14.91
C SER A 123 3.99 4.94 -13.51
N ASP A 124 3.22 4.15 -12.78
CA ASP A 124 3.57 3.68 -11.44
C ASP A 124 3.05 2.25 -11.22
N SER A 125 3.62 1.55 -10.24
CA SER A 125 3.25 0.17 -9.91
C SER A 125 3.41 -0.10 -8.42
N ILE A 126 2.48 -0.90 -7.88
CA ILE A 126 2.49 -1.28 -6.47
C ILE A 126 2.22 -2.76 -6.30
N THR A 127 2.62 -3.29 -5.14
CA THR A 127 2.31 -4.66 -4.72
C THR A 127 1.47 -4.65 -3.46
N THR A 128 0.55 -5.60 -3.38
CA THR A 128 -0.33 -5.81 -2.23
C THR A 128 -0.28 -7.28 -1.83
N LEU A 129 -0.05 -7.55 -0.54
CA LEU A 129 -0.10 -8.89 0.01
C LEU A 129 -1.54 -9.25 0.39
N ILE A 130 -2.09 -10.27 -0.26
CA ILE A 130 -3.37 -10.88 0.10
C ILE A 130 -3.11 -11.98 1.13
N TYR A 131 -3.70 -11.85 2.31
CA TYR A 131 -3.49 -12.78 3.42
C TYR A 131 -4.81 -13.41 3.89
N ASP A 132 -4.72 -14.60 4.47
CA ASP A 132 -5.84 -15.26 5.12
C ASP A 132 -6.00 -14.71 6.54
N ALA A 133 -7.09 -13.97 6.77
CA ALA A 133 -7.39 -13.41 8.09
C ALA A 133 -7.65 -14.48 9.15
N ALA A 134 -8.21 -15.63 8.80
CA ALA A 134 -8.46 -16.72 9.73
C ALA A 134 -7.13 -17.35 10.19
N VAL A 135 -6.17 -17.51 9.29
CA VAL A 135 -4.81 -17.97 9.63
C VAL A 135 -4.09 -16.97 10.53
N CYS A 136 -4.26 -15.67 10.31
CA CYS A 136 -3.72 -14.66 11.22
C CYS A 136 -4.42 -14.68 12.60
N ALA A 137 -5.74 -14.88 12.64
CA ALA A 137 -6.52 -14.89 13.87
C ALA A 137 -6.35 -16.18 14.69
N SER A 138 -6.09 -17.32 14.05
CA SER A 138 -5.88 -18.62 14.72
C SER A 138 -4.50 -18.73 15.36
N ARG A 139 -3.61 -17.77 15.13
CA ARG A 139 -2.25 -17.73 15.67
C ARG A 139 -2.25 -17.05 17.04
N SER A 140 -2.68 -17.79 18.07
CA SER A 140 -2.54 -17.35 19.46
C SER A 140 -1.11 -17.57 19.95
N ILE A 141 -0.63 -16.62 20.77
CA ILE A 141 0.60 -16.78 21.54
C ILE A 141 0.21 -17.36 22.90
N GLU A 142 0.73 -18.52 23.25
CA GLU A 142 0.60 -19.13 24.57
C GLU A 142 1.78 -18.73 25.44
N ALA A 143 1.52 -18.19 26.63
CA ALA A 143 2.57 -17.92 27.61
C ALA A 143 3.03 -19.23 28.26
N LEU A 144 4.31 -19.57 28.10
CA LEU A 144 4.91 -20.81 28.62
C LEU A 144 5.62 -20.58 29.96
N SER A 145 6.25 -19.41 30.14
CA SER A 145 6.87 -19.02 31.41
C SER A 145 6.93 -17.50 31.58
N PRO A 146 6.92 -16.99 32.82
CA PRO A 146 6.56 -17.69 34.06
C PRO A 146 5.10 -18.18 34.03
N ALA A 147 4.78 -19.22 34.81
CA ALA A 147 3.39 -19.64 34.95
C ALA A 147 2.56 -18.49 35.57
N PRO A 148 1.25 -18.39 35.25
CA PRO A 148 0.39 -17.39 35.87
C PRO A 148 0.49 -17.43 37.40
N ASN A 149 0.66 -16.25 38.02
CA ASN A 149 0.84 -16.08 39.47
C ASN A 149 2.11 -16.73 40.07
N ALA A 150 3.09 -17.12 39.25
CA ALA A 150 4.36 -17.62 39.76
C ALA A 150 5.13 -16.53 40.54
N ILE A 151 5.68 -16.91 41.70
CA ILE A 151 6.65 -16.07 42.41
C ILE A 151 8.01 -16.33 41.75
N VAL A 152 8.57 -15.31 41.13
CA VAL A 152 9.91 -15.37 40.55
C VAL A 152 10.91 -14.86 41.58
N VAL A 153 11.96 -15.65 41.86
CA VAL A 153 13.01 -15.31 42.81
C VAL A 153 14.32 -15.17 42.06
N GLY A 154 14.84 -13.95 41.99
CA GLY A 154 16.10 -13.63 41.32
C GLY A 154 16.07 -12.26 40.66
N PRO A 155 17.23 -11.77 40.19
CA PRO A 155 17.34 -10.46 39.53
C PRO A 155 16.84 -10.46 38.08
N HIS A 156 16.59 -11.63 37.48
CA HIS A 156 16.16 -11.78 36.09
C HIS A 156 15.04 -12.79 35.94
N VAL A 157 14.12 -12.52 35.02
CA VAL A 157 12.96 -13.35 34.68
C VAL A 157 13.00 -13.66 33.18
N ALA A 158 13.00 -14.96 32.85
CA ALA A 158 12.86 -15.41 31.47
C ALA A 158 11.38 -15.61 31.12
N PHE A 159 10.87 -14.74 30.25
CA PHE A 159 9.55 -14.86 29.67
C PHE A 159 9.62 -15.65 28.38
N ARG A 160 8.81 -16.71 28.26
CA ARG A 160 8.77 -17.60 27.09
C ARG A 160 7.35 -17.79 26.61
N TRP A 161 7.20 -17.97 25.30
CA TRP A 161 5.91 -18.19 24.68
C TRP A 161 5.98 -19.16 23.50
N SER A 162 4.83 -19.63 23.02
CA SER A 162 4.76 -20.48 21.83
C SER A 162 5.16 -19.73 20.56
N ALA A 163 5.93 -20.37 19.69
CA ALA A 163 6.20 -19.84 18.35
C ALA A 163 4.92 -19.71 17.53
N VAL A 164 4.72 -18.55 16.92
CA VAL A 164 3.67 -18.32 15.92
C VAL A 164 4.27 -18.54 14.53
N ALA A 165 3.73 -19.48 13.77
CA ALA A 165 4.15 -19.73 12.39
C ALA A 165 4.11 -18.42 11.58
N GLY A 166 5.18 -18.08 10.89
CA GLY A 166 5.29 -16.87 10.07
C GLY A 166 5.44 -15.55 10.85
N ALA A 167 5.52 -15.57 12.18
CA ALA A 167 5.93 -14.38 12.93
C ALA A 167 7.41 -14.09 12.66
N THR A 168 7.72 -12.86 12.28
CA THR A 168 9.10 -12.40 12.04
C THR A 168 9.70 -11.69 13.25
N ALA A 169 8.87 -11.28 14.21
CA ALA A 169 9.27 -10.67 15.47
C ALA A 169 8.11 -10.71 16.48
N TYR A 170 8.46 -10.55 17.76
CA TYR A 170 7.56 -10.40 18.89
C TYR A 170 7.83 -9.08 19.60
N ARG A 171 6.76 -8.46 20.12
CA ARG A 171 6.83 -7.32 21.04
C ARG A 171 6.45 -7.80 22.42
N PHE A 172 7.30 -7.55 23.41
CA PHE A 172 7.04 -7.90 24.80
C PHE A 172 6.52 -6.68 25.55
N TYR A 173 5.33 -6.81 26.15
CA TYR A 173 4.74 -5.79 27.00
C TYR A 173 4.58 -6.33 28.41
N ALA A 174 4.94 -5.55 29.41
CA ALA A 174 4.78 -5.91 30.82
C ALA A 174 4.44 -4.69 31.66
N SER A 175 3.92 -4.93 32.85
CA SER A 175 3.64 -3.92 33.87
C SER A 175 3.91 -4.49 35.26
N GLU A 176 4.43 -3.67 36.15
CA GLU A 176 4.62 -4.03 37.57
C GLU A 176 3.58 -3.26 38.40
N GLY A 177 2.66 -3.98 39.05
CA GLY A 177 1.63 -3.38 39.93
C GLY A 177 0.58 -2.51 39.23
N SER A 178 0.49 -2.54 37.90
CA SER A 178 -0.45 -1.74 37.10
C SER A 178 -1.15 -2.60 36.04
N SER A 179 -2.36 -2.22 35.63
CA SER A 179 -3.05 -2.81 34.47
C SER A 179 -2.60 -2.23 33.14
N VAL A 180 -1.78 -1.17 33.15
CA VAL A 180 -1.27 -0.53 31.94
C VAL A 180 0.02 -1.21 31.52
N LEU A 181 -0.06 -1.98 30.44
CA LEU A 181 1.09 -2.63 29.81
C LEU A 181 1.96 -1.59 29.08
N THR A 182 3.26 -1.65 29.32
CA THR A 182 4.25 -0.85 28.58
C THR A 182 5.17 -1.76 27.78
N LEU A 183 5.63 -1.26 26.63
CA LEU A 183 6.53 -2.00 25.76
C LEU A 183 7.91 -2.11 26.43
N GLN A 184 8.35 -3.34 26.68
CA GLN A 184 9.63 -3.63 27.33
C GLN A 184 10.72 -3.97 26.31
N GLY A 185 10.35 -4.58 25.17
CA GLY A 185 11.33 -4.95 24.16
C GLY A 185 10.78 -5.65 22.93
N PHE A 186 11.72 -6.00 22.04
CA PHE A 186 11.50 -6.71 20.79
C PHE A 186 12.45 -7.90 20.71
N THR A 187 11.99 -9.02 20.16
CA THR A 187 12.83 -10.20 19.91
C THR A 187 12.33 -10.95 18.68
N THR A 188 13.22 -11.66 18.00
CA THR A 188 12.86 -12.62 16.95
C THR A 188 12.72 -14.03 17.49
N ASP A 189 13.24 -14.28 18.70
CA ASP A 189 13.12 -15.54 19.42
C ASP A 189 11.79 -15.61 20.19
N THR A 190 11.49 -16.78 20.74
CA THR A 190 10.31 -16.98 21.60
C THR A 190 10.63 -16.83 23.09
N GLU A 191 11.63 -16.02 23.39
CA GLU A 191 12.13 -15.76 24.74
C GLU A 191 12.65 -14.32 24.85
N ILE A 192 12.41 -13.69 26.01
CA ILE A 192 13.08 -12.46 26.43
C ILE A 192 13.43 -12.56 27.92
N VAL A 193 14.64 -12.13 28.27
CA VAL A 193 15.10 -12.08 29.67
C VAL A 193 15.11 -10.62 30.09
N HIS A 194 14.39 -10.31 31.16
CA HIS A 194 14.34 -9.00 31.78
C HIS A 194 14.88 -9.07 33.21
#